data_AF-A0A3C2DHA2-F1
#
_entry.id   AF-A0A3C2DHA2-F1
#
_cell.length_a   1.000
_cell.length_b   1.000
_cell.length_c   1.000
_cell.angle_alpha   90.00
_cell.angle_beta   90.00
_cell.angle_gamma   90.00
#
_symmetry.space_group_name_H-M   'P 1'
#
loop_
_entity.id
_entity.type
_entity.pdbx_description
1 polymer ?
#
loop_
_entity_poly.entity_id
_entity_poly.type
_entity_poly.pdbx_seq_one_letter_code
_entity_poly.pdbx_strand_id
1 'polypeptide(L)'
;MVRGKDRFVAIEEQIDAPVLNGRRITLRPLELEDFADWQEVRRRNADWLTRWEPRRAFGQPDPVEDRQAFAMRCASRRRERQLGTGWGFGVFVDGSEPELIKGSSGDWPDGKRGFVGELNLSNVVWGAFRNAHVGYWMDESRAGCGLIPESMVTACRFAFEEIELHRLQISIVPRNRRSRRVMEKLEFRCEGLAERYLEINGTWED
;
A
#
# COMPACT_ATOMS: atom_id res chain seq x y z
N MET A 1 13.76 -43.35 -13.00
CA MET A 1 14.31 -42.20 -13.76
C MET A 1 13.13 -41.39 -14.29
N VAL A 2 12.57 -40.51 -13.46
CA VAL A 2 11.42 -39.66 -13.82
C VAL A 2 11.95 -38.25 -14.03
N ARG A 3 11.80 -37.74 -15.25
CA ARG A 3 12.29 -36.43 -15.67
C ARG A 3 11.59 -35.34 -14.85
N GLY A 4 12.37 -34.56 -14.11
CA GLY A 4 11.93 -33.29 -13.56
C GLY A 4 11.52 -32.36 -14.70
N LYS A 5 10.28 -31.88 -14.67
CA LYS A 5 9.90 -30.71 -15.43
C LYS A 5 10.51 -29.52 -14.72
N ASP A 6 11.68 -29.11 -15.18
CA ASP A 6 12.19 -27.76 -14.96
C ASP A 6 11.17 -26.77 -15.50
N ARG A 7 10.28 -26.31 -14.64
CA ARG A 7 9.52 -25.08 -14.85
C ARG A 7 10.43 -23.92 -14.46
N PHE A 8 11.42 -23.64 -15.31
CA PHE A 8 11.85 -22.26 -15.46
C PHE A 8 10.65 -21.51 -16.05
N VAL A 9 9.81 -20.97 -15.18
CA VAL A 9 8.76 -20.04 -15.59
C VAL A 9 9.49 -18.86 -16.20
N ALA A 10 9.30 -18.69 -17.51
CA ALA A 10 9.79 -17.57 -18.26
C ALA A 10 9.33 -16.28 -17.55
N ILE A 11 10.29 -15.42 -17.21
CA ILE A 11 10.10 -14.10 -16.61
C ILE A 11 9.61 -13.12 -17.71
N GLU A 12 8.62 -13.53 -18.50
CA GLU A 12 8.20 -12.80 -19.72
C GLU A 12 6.73 -12.37 -19.77
N GLU A 13 5.91 -12.68 -18.76
CA GLU A 13 4.64 -11.96 -18.60
C GLU A 13 4.84 -10.78 -17.66
N GLN A 14 5.08 -9.64 -18.30
CA GLN A 14 5.05 -8.29 -17.76
C GLN A 14 3.81 -8.11 -16.87
N ILE A 15 3.97 -8.21 -15.55
CA ILE A 15 2.87 -7.92 -14.62
C ILE A 15 2.68 -6.40 -14.57
N ASP A 16 1.91 -5.87 -15.51
CA ASP A 16 1.18 -4.65 -15.22
C ASP A 16 0.30 -4.94 -14.00
N ALA A 17 0.28 -4.05 -13.01
CA ALA A 17 -0.33 -4.41 -11.72
C ALA A 17 -1.81 -4.72 -11.92
N PRO A 18 -2.30 -5.85 -11.39
CA PRO A 18 -3.71 -6.16 -11.48
C PRO A 18 -4.53 -5.17 -10.65
N VAL A 19 -5.73 -4.87 -11.15
CA VAL A 19 -6.80 -4.29 -10.34
C VAL A 19 -7.33 -5.40 -9.44
N LEU A 20 -7.03 -5.33 -8.14
CA LEU A 20 -7.43 -6.33 -7.16
C LEU A 20 -8.74 -5.91 -6.50
N ASN A 21 -9.75 -6.77 -6.55
CA ASN A 21 -11.07 -6.48 -6.00
C ASN A 21 -11.26 -7.18 -4.65
N GLY A 22 -11.50 -6.39 -3.60
CA GLY A 22 -12.08 -6.86 -2.36
C GLY A 22 -13.61 -6.84 -2.41
N ARG A 23 -14.25 -6.96 -1.26
CA ARG A 23 -15.72 -6.91 -1.15
C ARG A 23 -16.25 -5.49 -1.31
N ARG A 24 -15.57 -4.52 -0.69
CA ARG A 24 -15.91 -3.10 -0.65
C ARG A 24 -14.80 -2.22 -1.22
N ILE A 25 -13.59 -2.76 -1.33
CA ILE A 25 -12.41 -2.04 -1.80
C ILE A 25 -11.94 -2.52 -3.16
N THR A 26 -11.20 -1.66 -3.85
CA THR A 26 -10.34 -2.01 -4.96
C THR A 26 -8.95 -1.48 -4.69
N LEU A 27 -7.95 -2.34 -4.93
CA LEU A 27 -6.55 -1.96 -4.97
C LEU A 27 -6.12 -1.84 -6.43
N ARG A 28 -5.61 -0.68 -6.82
CA ARG A 28 -5.00 -0.48 -8.13
C ARG A 28 -3.84 0.50 -8.05
N PRO A 29 -2.89 0.49 -8.99
CA PRO A 29 -1.91 1.55 -9.09
C PRO A 29 -2.55 2.93 -9.13
N LEU A 30 -1.87 3.89 -8.51
CA LEU A 30 -2.17 5.30 -8.73
C LEU A 30 -1.65 5.75 -10.09
N GLU A 31 -2.47 6.54 -10.75
CA GLU A 31 -2.20 7.20 -12.02
C GLU A 31 -2.27 8.71 -11.84
N LEU A 32 -1.82 9.49 -12.83
CA LEU A 32 -1.71 10.95 -12.71
C LEU A 32 -3.08 11.62 -12.48
N GLU A 33 -4.13 11.00 -12.98
CA GLU A 33 -5.52 11.40 -12.84
C GLU A 33 -5.98 11.39 -11.37
N ASP A 34 -5.40 10.53 -10.53
CA ASP A 34 -5.74 10.41 -9.11
C ASP A 34 -5.18 11.54 -8.25
N PHE A 35 -4.37 12.43 -8.81
CA PHE A 35 -3.64 13.44 -8.03
C PHE A 35 -4.56 14.31 -7.18
N ALA A 36 -5.71 14.74 -7.72
CA ALA A 36 -6.60 15.66 -7.00
C ALA A 36 -7.14 15.02 -5.71
N ASP A 37 -7.65 13.79 -5.82
CA ASP A 37 -8.23 13.07 -4.68
C ASP A 37 -7.16 12.60 -3.70
N TRP A 38 -6.02 12.14 -4.23
CA TRP A 38 -4.88 11.79 -3.40
C TRP A 38 -4.35 13.00 -2.62
N GLN A 39 -4.22 14.16 -3.27
CA GLN A 39 -3.78 15.41 -2.63
C GLN A 39 -4.79 15.87 -1.57
N GLU A 40 -6.09 15.86 -1.86
CA GLU A 40 -7.15 16.26 -0.94
C GLU A 40 -7.11 15.41 0.34
N VAL A 41 -7.10 14.08 0.20
CA VAL A 41 -7.01 13.16 1.32
C VAL A 41 -5.71 13.34 2.11
N ARG A 42 -4.56 13.52 1.44
CA ARG A 42 -3.27 13.73 2.11
C ARG A 42 -3.25 15.04 2.91
N ARG A 43 -3.74 16.14 2.35
CA ARG A 43 -3.77 17.46 3.01
C ARG A 43 -4.63 17.44 4.26
N ARG A 44 -5.86 16.92 4.18
CA ARG A 44 -6.75 16.89 5.35
C ARG A 44 -6.31 15.92 6.44
N ASN A 45 -5.45 14.95 6.09
CA ASN A 45 -4.88 13.97 7.02
C ASN A 45 -3.42 14.29 7.43
N ALA A 46 -2.90 15.48 7.15
CA ALA A 46 -1.49 15.81 7.41
C ALA A 46 -1.07 15.55 8.87
N ASP A 47 -1.83 16.06 9.85
CA ASP A 47 -1.55 15.87 11.28
C ASP A 47 -1.77 14.41 11.73
N TRP A 48 -2.71 13.71 11.09
CA TRP A 48 -3.00 12.31 11.33
C TRP A 48 -1.83 11.39 10.92
N LEU A 49 -1.22 11.69 9.76
CA LEU A 49 -0.22 10.85 9.09
C LEU A 49 1.22 11.18 9.48
N THR A 50 1.58 12.47 9.59
CA THR A 50 2.98 12.92 9.74
C THR A 50 3.70 12.25 10.92
N ARG A 51 3.00 11.98 12.02
CA ARG A 51 3.54 11.31 13.21
C ARG A 51 3.94 9.84 13.01
N TRP A 52 3.56 9.23 11.88
CA TRP A 52 3.83 7.84 11.52
C TRP A 52 4.70 7.71 10.28
N GLU A 53 5.08 8.85 9.67
CA GLU A 53 5.83 8.87 8.42
C GLU A 53 7.28 9.28 8.64
N PRO A 54 8.21 8.75 7.82
CA PRO A 54 9.57 9.24 7.79
C PRO A 54 9.61 10.73 7.48
N ARG A 55 10.58 11.43 8.05
CA ARG A 55 10.82 12.82 7.69
C ARG A 55 11.19 12.87 6.20
N ARG A 56 10.55 13.78 5.46
CA ARG A 56 10.93 14.04 4.07
C ARG A 56 12.38 14.52 3.98
N ALA A 57 13.11 14.02 3.00
CA ALA A 57 14.47 14.47 2.75
C ALA A 57 14.47 15.94 2.30
N PHE A 58 15.47 16.69 2.76
CA PHE A 58 15.63 18.09 2.40
C PHE A 58 15.78 18.27 0.87
N GLY A 59 15.10 19.27 0.30
CA GLY A 59 15.19 19.60 -1.12
C GLY A 59 14.39 18.70 -2.06
N GLN A 60 13.70 17.67 -1.57
CA GLN A 60 12.79 16.88 -2.39
C GLN A 60 11.44 17.60 -2.55
N PRO A 61 10.92 17.76 -3.79
CA PRO A 61 9.57 18.25 -4.01
C PRO A 61 8.53 17.40 -3.26
N ASP A 62 7.57 18.05 -2.60
CA ASP A 62 6.51 17.34 -1.88
C ASP A 62 5.46 16.87 -2.89
N PRO A 63 5.28 15.54 -3.09
CA PRO A 63 4.25 15.05 -4.00
C PRO A 63 2.85 15.49 -3.58
N VAL A 64 2.60 15.83 -2.31
CA VAL A 64 1.31 16.40 -1.85
C VAL A 64 1.05 17.77 -2.48
N GLU A 65 2.07 18.58 -2.69
CA GLU A 65 1.92 19.96 -3.15
C GLU A 65 2.28 20.15 -4.63
N ASP A 66 3.00 19.20 -5.23
CA ASP A 66 3.50 19.27 -6.60
C ASP A 66 3.01 18.08 -7.45
N ARG A 67 2.18 18.39 -8.46
CA ARG A 67 1.63 17.40 -9.41
C ARG A 67 2.72 16.69 -10.23
N GLN A 68 3.81 17.37 -10.57
CA GLN A 68 4.93 16.76 -11.29
C GLN A 68 5.69 15.80 -10.38
N ALA A 69 5.88 16.16 -9.10
CA ALA A 69 6.45 15.26 -8.10
C ALA A 69 5.58 14.00 -7.90
N PHE A 70 4.26 14.16 -7.87
CA PHE A 70 3.34 13.03 -7.87
C PHE A 70 3.43 12.18 -9.15
N ALA A 71 3.51 12.80 -10.33
CA ALA A 71 3.70 12.08 -11.59
C ALA A 71 4.99 11.24 -11.59
N MET A 72 6.10 11.81 -11.10
CA MET A 72 7.37 11.10 -10.95
C MET A 72 7.26 9.93 -9.97
N ARG A 73 6.52 10.11 -8.88
CA ARG A 73 6.21 9.04 -7.91
C ARG A 73 5.44 7.90 -8.59
N CYS A 74 4.37 8.17 -9.32
CA CYS A 74 3.60 7.15 -10.05
C CYS A 74 4.47 6.41 -11.07
N ALA A 75 5.32 7.13 -11.82
CA ALA A 75 6.27 6.53 -12.74
C ALA A 75 7.31 5.63 -12.04
N SER A 76 7.79 6.04 -10.86
CA SER A 76 8.69 5.21 -10.05
C SER A 76 8.02 3.91 -9.59
N ARG A 77 6.78 4.00 -9.09
CA ARG A 77 5.99 2.82 -8.70
C ARG A 77 5.70 1.89 -9.88
N ARG A 78 5.48 2.44 -11.08
CA ARG A 78 5.34 1.63 -12.30
C ARG A 78 6.62 0.86 -12.61
N ARG A 79 7.79 1.50 -12.50
CA ARG A 79 9.08 0.81 -12.68
C ARG A 79 9.31 -0.27 -11.64
N GLU A 80 9.00 -0.01 -10.37
CA GLU A 80 9.10 -1.03 -9.30
C GLU A 80 8.30 -2.29 -9.66
N ARG A 81 7.09 -2.12 -10.21
CA ARG A 81 6.25 -3.24 -10.64
C ARG A 81 6.82 -3.99 -11.83
N GLN A 82 7.23 -3.26 -12.87
CA GLN A 82 7.82 -3.84 -14.07
C GLN A 82 9.10 -4.63 -13.77
N LEU A 83 9.85 -4.22 -12.74
CA LEU A 83 11.05 -4.90 -12.28
C LEU A 83 10.76 -5.96 -11.20
N GLY A 84 9.51 -6.12 -10.77
CA GLY A 84 9.13 -7.04 -9.70
C GLY A 84 9.76 -6.70 -8.34
N THR A 85 10.11 -5.44 -8.08
CA THR A 85 10.74 -4.99 -6.83
C THR A 85 9.73 -4.40 -5.84
N GLY A 86 8.49 -4.14 -6.27
CA GLY A 86 7.41 -3.67 -5.42
C GLY A 86 6.09 -3.45 -6.16
N TRP A 87 4.99 -3.50 -5.42
CA TRP A 87 3.63 -3.20 -5.89
C TRP A 87 2.97 -2.19 -4.96
N GLY A 88 2.82 -0.96 -5.45
CA GLY A 88 2.08 0.09 -4.76
C GLY A 88 0.66 0.23 -5.28
N PHE A 89 -0.30 0.27 -4.37
CA PHE A 89 -1.72 0.39 -4.67
C PHE A 89 -2.35 1.57 -3.93
N GLY A 90 -3.16 2.36 -4.64
CA GLY A 90 -4.21 3.14 -4.01
C GLY A 90 -5.35 2.23 -3.57
N VAL A 91 -5.97 2.56 -2.44
CA VAL A 91 -7.16 1.90 -1.90
C VAL A 91 -8.35 2.76 -2.26
N PHE A 92 -9.29 2.17 -3.00
CA PHE A 92 -10.51 2.81 -3.44
C PHE A 92 -11.71 2.09 -2.86
N VAL A 93 -12.73 2.80 -2.39
CA VAL A 93 -14.00 2.20 -1.92
C VAL A 93 -15.06 2.33 -2.99
N ASP A 94 -15.85 1.28 -3.19
CA ASP A 94 -17.00 1.32 -4.09
C ASP A 94 -18.10 2.25 -3.55
N GLY A 95 -18.75 3.00 -4.43
CA GLY A 95 -19.85 3.93 -4.13
C GLY A 95 -21.17 3.24 -3.79
N SER A 96 -21.16 1.91 -3.68
CA SER A 96 -22.31 1.12 -3.19
C SER A 96 -22.64 1.39 -1.72
N GLU A 97 -21.70 1.91 -0.93
CA GLU A 97 -21.93 2.41 0.43
C GLU A 97 -21.69 3.93 0.50
N PRO A 98 -22.73 4.79 0.39
CA PRO A 98 -22.59 6.24 0.35
C PRO A 98 -21.83 6.85 1.54
N GLU A 99 -21.93 6.21 2.71
CA GLU A 99 -21.21 6.66 3.90
C GLU A 99 -19.68 6.53 3.76
N LEU A 100 -19.19 5.61 2.92
CA LEU A 100 -17.75 5.41 2.67
C LEU A 100 -17.16 6.39 1.64
N ILE A 101 -17.99 7.11 0.88
CA ILE A 101 -17.56 8.13 -0.10
C ILE A 101 -17.81 9.56 0.37
N LYS A 102 -18.55 9.76 1.46
CA LYS A 102 -18.86 11.08 2.00
C LYS A 102 -17.59 11.87 2.39
N GLY A 103 -17.29 12.97 1.67
CA GLY A 103 -16.14 13.82 1.97
C GLY A 103 -14.84 13.44 1.25
N SER A 104 -14.85 12.49 0.30
CA SER A 104 -13.82 12.45 -0.75
C SER A 104 -14.16 13.50 -1.82
N SER A 105 -13.19 14.27 -2.28
CA SER A 105 -13.38 15.11 -3.47
C SER A 105 -13.77 14.25 -4.67
N GLY A 106 -14.69 14.75 -5.51
CA GLY A 106 -14.99 14.15 -6.81
C GLY A 106 -16.38 13.52 -6.94
N ASP A 107 -17.24 14.18 -7.73
CA ASP A 107 -18.24 13.48 -8.54
C ASP A 107 -17.46 12.70 -9.61
N TRP A 108 -17.40 11.38 -9.43
CA TRP A 108 -16.70 10.48 -10.36
C TRP A 108 -17.49 10.42 -11.67
N PRO A 109 -16.87 10.65 -12.85
CA PRO A 109 -17.57 10.57 -14.14
C PRO A 109 -18.23 9.21 -14.41
N ASP A 110 -17.69 8.14 -13.80
CA ASP A 110 -18.22 6.76 -13.85
C ASP A 110 -18.92 6.31 -12.55
N GLY A 111 -19.08 7.23 -11.58
CA GLY A 111 -20.04 7.11 -10.49
C GLY A 111 -19.72 6.18 -9.30
N LYS A 112 -18.51 5.65 -9.06
CA LYS A 112 -18.37 4.62 -7.99
C LYS A 112 -17.07 4.46 -7.17
N ARG A 113 -16.01 5.28 -7.18
CA ARG A 113 -14.76 4.87 -6.46
C ARG A 113 -13.99 5.94 -5.70
N GLY A 114 -14.25 6.15 -4.41
CA GLY A 114 -13.53 7.14 -3.59
C GLY A 114 -12.13 6.65 -3.16
N PHE A 115 -11.08 7.45 -3.38
CA PHE A 115 -9.74 7.19 -2.85
C PHE A 115 -9.70 7.38 -1.33
N VAL A 116 -9.14 6.41 -0.59
CA VAL A 116 -9.15 6.43 0.89
C VAL A 116 -7.80 6.12 1.53
N GLY A 117 -6.78 5.73 0.78
CA GLY A 117 -5.47 5.40 1.35
C GLY A 117 -4.58 4.64 0.39
N GLU A 118 -3.47 4.11 0.88
CA GLU A 118 -2.55 3.30 0.08
C GLU A 118 -2.12 2.04 0.83
N LEU A 119 -1.79 1.01 0.06
CA LEU A 119 -1.15 -0.21 0.51
C LEU A 119 0.00 -0.54 -0.45
N ASN A 120 1.17 -0.79 0.09
CA ASN A 120 2.38 -1.06 -0.68
C ASN A 120 3.02 -2.37 -0.23
N LEU A 121 3.41 -3.19 -1.21
CA LEU A 121 4.38 -4.26 -1.07
C LEU A 121 5.71 -3.72 -1.60
N SER A 122 6.72 -3.55 -0.74
CA SER A 122 8.04 -3.00 -1.09
C SER A 122 9.16 -3.96 -0.71
N ASN A 123 10.37 -3.66 -1.17
CA ASN A 123 11.58 -4.45 -0.87
C ASN A 123 11.37 -5.93 -1.19
N VAL A 124 10.81 -6.21 -2.36
CA VAL A 124 10.56 -7.58 -2.82
C VAL A 124 11.90 -8.24 -3.09
N VAL A 125 12.17 -9.36 -2.43
CA VAL A 125 13.36 -10.19 -2.69
C VAL A 125 12.93 -11.58 -3.11
N TRP A 126 13.40 -11.99 -4.28
CA TRP A 126 13.13 -13.29 -4.90
C TRP A 126 14.08 -14.38 -4.40
N GLY A 127 14.05 -15.54 -5.07
CA GLY A 127 14.95 -16.66 -4.80
C GLY A 127 14.63 -17.37 -3.48
N ALA A 128 15.63 -17.58 -2.64
CA ALA A 128 15.44 -18.33 -1.39
C ALA A 128 14.53 -17.60 -0.37
N PHE A 129 14.45 -16.26 -0.44
CA PHE A 129 13.70 -15.50 0.56
C PHE A 129 12.22 -15.32 0.19
N ARG A 130 11.90 -15.02 -1.09
CA ARG A 130 10.53 -14.77 -1.60
C ARG A 130 9.70 -13.94 -0.62
N ASN A 131 10.16 -12.74 -0.33
CA ASN A 131 9.59 -11.90 0.72
C ASN A 131 9.23 -10.49 0.20
N ALA A 132 8.34 -9.81 0.91
CA ALA A 132 8.14 -8.37 0.78
C ALA A 132 7.79 -7.73 2.12
N HIS A 133 7.99 -6.41 2.21
CA HIS A 133 7.52 -5.57 3.29
C HIS A 133 6.19 -4.92 2.92
N VAL A 134 5.29 -4.82 3.89
CA VAL A 134 3.99 -4.19 3.75
C VAL A 134 4.01 -2.84 4.46
N GLY A 135 3.47 -1.82 3.80
CA GLY A 135 3.20 -0.53 4.41
C GLY A 135 1.84 -0.01 3.94
N TYR A 136 1.10 0.65 4.84
CA TYR A 136 -0.19 1.23 4.49
C TYR A 136 -0.46 2.51 5.26
N TRP A 137 -1.36 3.31 4.71
CA TRP A 137 -2.01 4.40 5.41
C TRP A 137 -3.46 4.51 4.94
N MET A 138 -4.30 5.13 5.76
CA MET A 138 -5.72 5.31 5.48
C MET A 138 -6.15 6.66 6.00
N ASP A 139 -7.10 7.26 5.31
CA ASP A 139 -7.89 8.39 5.75
C ASP A 139 -8.46 8.15 7.17
N GLU A 140 -8.24 9.11 8.07
CA GLU A 140 -8.75 9.09 9.44
C GLU A 140 -10.27 8.96 9.48
N SER A 141 -10.98 9.60 8.55
CA SER A 141 -12.45 9.53 8.48
C SER A 141 -12.98 8.11 8.20
N ARG A 142 -12.11 7.22 7.70
CA ARG A 142 -12.38 5.81 7.38
C ARG A 142 -11.69 4.84 8.35
N ALA A 143 -10.99 5.35 9.35
CA ALA A 143 -10.34 4.52 10.35
C ALA A 143 -11.41 3.73 11.14
N GLY A 144 -11.15 2.45 11.38
CA GLY A 144 -12.08 1.58 12.12
C GLY A 144 -13.19 0.94 11.26
N CYS A 145 -13.38 1.32 10.00
CA CYS A 145 -14.37 0.72 9.09
C CYS A 145 -13.96 -0.67 8.53
N GLY A 146 -12.81 -1.20 8.95
CA GLY A 146 -12.28 -2.50 8.50
C GLY A 146 -11.70 -2.51 7.08
N LEU A 147 -11.47 -1.35 6.46
CA LEU A 147 -10.95 -1.25 5.08
C LEU A 147 -9.49 -1.69 4.96
N ILE A 148 -8.62 -1.34 5.92
CA ILE A 148 -7.23 -1.82 5.93
C ILE A 148 -7.14 -3.34 6.11
N PRO A 149 -7.83 -3.99 7.08
CA PRO A 149 -7.87 -5.45 7.16
C PRO A 149 -8.30 -6.11 5.85
N GLU A 150 -9.33 -5.57 5.19
CA GLU A 150 -9.81 -6.08 3.90
C GLU A 150 -8.75 -5.91 2.79
N SER A 151 -8.13 -4.73 2.72
CA SER A 151 -7.04 -4.44 1.77
C SER A 151 -5.84 -5.37 1.97
N MET A 152 -5.47 -5.65 3.22
CA MET A 152 -4.41 -6.59 3.56
C MET A 152 -4.75 -8.02 3.11
N VAL A 153 -5.97 -8.50 3.35
CA VAL A 153 -6.39 -9.83 2.87
C VAL A 153 -6.30 -9.92 1.35
N THR A 154 -6.80 -8.90 0.65
CA THR A 154 -6.71 -8.82 -0.82
C THR A 154 -5.24 -8.84 -1.30
N ALA A 155 -4.37 -8.06 -0.65
CA ALA A 155 -2.95 -8.03 -0.99
C ALA A 155 -2.20 -9.34 -0.65
N CYS A 156 -2.55 -10.01 0.46
CA CYS A 156 -1.99 -11.31 0.82
C CYS A 156 -2.33 -12.38 -0.22
N ARG A 157 -3.57 -12.41 -0.72
CA ARG A 157 -3.98 -13.34 -1.78
C ARG A 157 -3.15 -13.12 -3.04
N PHE A 158 -3.05 -11.88 -3.50
CA PHE A 158 -2.18 -11.53 -4.63
C PHE A 158 -0.72 -11.97 -4.38
N ALA A 159 -0.16 -11.61 -3.23
CA ALA A 159 1.23 -11.92 -2.89
C ALA A 159 1.54 -13.42 -2.87
N PHE A 160 0.67 -14.23 -2.27
CA PHE A 160 0.93 -15.65 -2.06
C PHE A 160 0.43 -16.54 -3.21
N GLU A 161 -0.68 -16.17 -3.86
CA GLU A 161 -1.33 -17.00 -4.88
C GLU A 161 -0.91 -16.61 -6.30
N GLU A 162 -0.69 -15.31 -6.58
CA GLU A 162 -0.43 -14.84 -7.95
C GLU A 162 1.06 -14.61 -8.23
N ILE A 163 1.78 -13.94 -7.32
CA ILE A 163 3.22 -13.67 -7.48
C ILE A 163 4.11 -14.61 -6.64
N GLU A 164 3.51 -15.64 -6.04
CA GLU A 164 4.19 -16.75 -5.34
C GLU A 164 5.25 -16.33 -4.30
N LEU A 165 5.05 -15.20 -3.61
CA LEU A 165 5.83 -14.87 -2.43
C LEU A 165 5.57 -15.91 -1.35
N HIS A 166 6.57 -16.12 -0.50
CA HIS A 166 6.48 -17.00 0.65
C HIS A 166 6.17 -16.23 1.93
N ARG A 167 6.55 -14.96 2.00
CA ARG A 167 6.50 -14.17 3.23
C ARG A 167 6.12 -12.71 3.00
N LEU A 168 5.24 -12.19 3.85
CA LEU A 168 4.98 -10.76 4.00
C LEU A 168 5.34 -10.32 5.42
N GLN A 169 5.96 -9.15 5.52
CA GLN A 169 6.45 -8.60 6.79
C GLN A 169 5.96 -7.18 6.97
N ILE A 170 5.77 -6.73 8.21
CA ILE A 170 5.41 -5.35 8.50
C ILE A 170 6.10 -4.92 9.79
N SER A 171 6.63 -3.70 9.79
CA SER A 171 7.20 -3.06 10.98
C SER A 171 6.23 -1.99 11.46
N ILE A 172 5.85 -2.04 12.73
CA ILE A 172 4.88 -1.11 13.32
C ILE A 172 5.47 -0.56 14.60
N VAL A 173 5.60 0.76 14.67
CA VAL A 173 6.03 1.46 15.88
C VAL A 173 5.16 1.00 17.07
N PRO A 174 5.74 0.51 18.19
CA PRO A 174 4.99 -0.15 19.26
C PRO A 174 3.80 0.62 19.83
N ARG A 175 3.87 1.96 19.86
CA ARG A 175 2.78 2.84 20.34
C ARG A 175 1.61 2.98 19.35
N ASN A 176 1.77 2.57 18.08
CA ASN A 176 0.71 2.63 17.08
C ASN A 176 -0.30 1.47 17.27
N ARG A 177 -1.12 1.60 18.33
CA ARG A 177 -2.11 0.59 18.73
C ARG A 177 -3.13 0.27 17.63
N ARG A 178 -3.47 1.24 16.77
CA ARG A 178 -4.44 1.02 15.68
C ARG A 178 -3.87 0.07 14.63
N SER A 179 -2.65 0.32 14.18
CA SER A 179 -1.97 -0.54 13.19
C SER A 179 -1.70 -1.94 13.76
N ARG A 180 -1.29 -2.03 15.03
CA ARG A 180 -1.11 -3.32 15.72
C ARG A 180 -2.39 -4.16 15.79
N ARG A 181 -3.53 -3.54 16.15
CA ARG A 181 -4.83 -4.23 16.17
C ARG A 181 -5.25 -4.78 14.82
N VAL A 182 -4.88 -4.13 13.72
CA VAL A 182 -5.11 -4.67 12.37
C VAL A 182 -4.35 -5.99 12.21
N MET A 183 -3.04 -5.99 12.53
CA MET A 183 -2.21 -7.18 12.40
C MET A 183 -2.64 -8.31 13.35
N GLU A 184 -3.04 -7.99 14.58
CA GLU A 184 -3.59 -8.96 15.54
C GLU A 184 -4.87 -9.61 14.99
N LYS A 185 -5.79 -8.83 14.40
CA LYS A 185 -7.02 -9.34 13.78
C LYS A 185 -6.75 -10.24 12.57
N LEU A 186 -5.67 -9.98 11.85
CA LEU A 186 -5.24 -10.76 10.69
C LEU A 186 -4.29 -11.91 11.08
N GLU A 187 -4.07 -12.12 12.37
CA GLU A 187 -3.20 -13.17 12.92
C GLU A 187 -1.74 -13.10 12.40
N PHE A 188 -1.27 -11.89 12.06
CA PHE A 188 0.14 -11.65 11.78
C PHE A 188 0.94 -11.89 13.07
N ARG A 189 1.91 -12.81 12.99
CA ARG A 189 2.78 -13.14 14.11
C ARG A 189 3.78 -12.02 14.37
N CYS A 190 3.85 -11.55 15.61
CA CYS A 190 4.93 -10.67 16.07
C CYS A 190 6.20 -11.50 16.28
N GLU A 191 7.23 -11.27 15.45
CA GLU A 191 8.49 -12.04 15.51
C GLU A 191 9.58 -11.35 16.34
N GLY A 192 9.41 -10.08 16.71
CA GLY A 192 10.38 -9.37 17.56
C GLY A 192 10.16 -7.87 17.61
N LEU A 193 11.08 -7.19 18.31
CA LEU A 193 11.21 -5.74 18.36
C LEU A 193 12.60 -5.40 17.80
N ALA A 194 12.66 -4.46 16.85
CA ALA A 194 13.90 -3.95 16.31
C ALA A 194 14.16 -2.57 16.91
N GLU A 195 15.11 -2.45 17.84
CA GLU A 195 15.38 -1.16 18.48
C GLU A 195 15.86 -0.11 17.46
N ARG A 196 15.32 1.11 17.54
CA ARG A 196 15.73 2.25 16.72
C ARG A 196 15.74 1.90 15.21
N TYR A 197 14.71 1.19 14.77
CA TYR A 197 14.60 0.64 13.42
C TYR A 197 14.44 1.69 12.32
N LEU A 198 13.59 2.71 12.53
CA LEU A 198 13.29 3.72 11.50
C LEU A 198 13.18 5.12 12.09
N GLU A 199 13.72 6.12 11.39
CA GLU A 199 13.46 7.52 11.71
C GLU A 199 12.03 7.91 11.31
N ILE A 200 11.18 8.17 12.29
CA ILE A 200 9.81 8.67 12.12
C ILE A 200 9.75 10.10 12.65
N ASN A 201 9.42 11.04 11.76
CA ASN A 201 9.32 12.46 12.09
C ASN A 201 10.49 13.02 12.94
N GLY A 202 11.72 12.54 12.70
CA GLY A 202 12.91 13.00 13.40
C GLY A 202 13.37 12.21 14.61
N THR A 203 12.64 11.16 14.98
CA THR A 203 13.00 10.29 16.10
C THR A 203 13.24 8.89 15.57
N TRP A 204 14.34 8.24 15.96
CA TRP A 204 14.55 6.82 15.70
C TRP A 204 13.62 6.01 16.59
N GLU A 205 12.62 5.39 15.98
CA GLU A 205 11.61 4.58 16.63
C GLU A 205 11.96 3.10 16.57
N ASP A 206 11.61 2.40 17.63
CA ASP A 206 11.61 0.92 17.68
C ASP A 206 10.50 0.31 16.79
#